data_AF-A0A328EFH3-F1
#
_entry.id   AF-A0A328EFH3-F1
#
_cell.length_a   1.000
_cell.length_b   1.000
_cell.length_c   1.000
_cell.angle_alpha   90.00
_cell.angle_beta   90.00
_cell.angle_gamma   90.00
#
_symmetry.space_group_name_H-M   'P 1'
#
loop_
_entity.id
_entity.type
_entity.pdbx_description
1 polymer ?
#
loop_
_entity_poly.entity_id
_entity_poly.type
_entity_poly.pdbx_seq_one_letter_code
_entity_poly.pdbx_strand_id
1 'polypeptide(L)'
;MAFYRNSCPEGWIAANGQNGTPDLRGEFIRGLDNGRGVDNGRGLGSSQGDAIRNITGIVSTRGSGNVDGFIGAFYDTGTRDGGVGRGSSPGLTDDIGFDASRVVPTANENRPRNVALLYCMKQ
;
A
#
# COMPACT_ATOMS: atom_id res chain seq x y z
N MET A 1 -4.70 -17.59 18.19
CA MET A 1 -6.13 -17.20 18.19
C MET A 1 -6.24 -15.75 18.66
N ALA A 2 -7.18 -14.99 18.11
CA ALA A 2 -7.43 -13.61 18.51
C ALA A 2 -8.49 -13.53 19.63
N PHE A 3 -8.28 -12.65 20.60
CA PHE A 3 -9.15 -12.45 21.76
C PHE A 3 -9.52 -10.97 21.90
N TYR A 4 -10.79 -10.68 22.17
CA TYR A 4 -11.28 -9.33 22.51
C TYR A 4 -11.10 -9.06 24.02
N ARG A 5 -9.84 -9.04 24.46
CA ARG A 5 -9.39 -8.82 25.85
C ARG A 5 -7.98 -8.22 25.85
N ASN A 6 -7.55 -7.66 26.98
CA ASN A 6 -6.22 -7.06 27.14
C ASN A 6 -5.14 -8.06 27.61
N SER A 7 -5.52 -9.30 27.92
CA SER A 7 -4.61 -10.36 28.35
C SER A 7 -5.05 -11.72 27.82
N CYS A 8 -4.08 -12.64 27.68
CA CYS A 8 -4.36 -14.00 27.26
C CYS A 8 -5.08 -14.79 28.36
N PRO A 9 -6.01 -15.69 28.00
CA PRO A 9 -6.59 -16.62 28.96
C PRO A 9 -5.53 -17.54 29.59
N GLU A 10 -5.89 -18.17 30.70
CA GLU A 10 -5.05 -19.21 31.32
C GLU A 10 -4.71 -20.33 30.32
N GLY A 11 -3.44 -20.77 30.32
CA GLY A 11 -2.93 -21.74 29.36
C GLY A 11 -2.59 -21.18 27.97
N TRP A 12 -2.65 -19.86 27.79
CA TRP A 12 -2.26 -19.18 26.56
C TRP A 12 -1.19 -18.12 26.81
N ILE A 13 -0.29 -17.94 25.86
CA ILE A 13 0.77 -16.93 25.87
C ILE A 13 0.57 -15.95 24.72
N ALA A 14 0.94 -14.68 24.94
CA ALA A 14 0.81 -13.64 23.93
C ALA A 14 1.76 -13.92 22.76
N ALA A 15 1.29 -13.72 21.53
CA ALA A 15 2.11 -13.79 20.33
C ALA A 15 2.86 -12.45 20.12
N ASN A 16 3.85 -12.20 20.99
CA ASN A 16 4.56 -10.93 21.11
C ASN A 16 6.07 -11.07 20.88
N GLY A 17 6.53 -12.17 20.28
CA GLY A 17 7.95 -12.43 20.05
C GLY A 17 8.69 -13.00 21.26
N GLN A 18 8.00 -13.25 22.37
CA GLN A 18 8.58 -13.85 23.57
C GLN A 18 8.10 -15.30 23.73
N ASN A 19 8.80 -16.08 24.56
CA ASN A 19 8.43 -17.46 24.89
C ASN A 19 8.24 -18.37 23.66
N GLY A 20 9.03 -18.15 22.60
CA GLY A 20 8.98 -18.91 21.35
C GLY A 20 7.79 -18.60 20.45
N THR A 21 7.00 -17.57 20.75
CA THR A 21 5.92 -17.10 19.87
C THR A 21 6.44 -16.18 18.76
N PRO A 22 5.80 -16.12 17.58
CA PRO A 22 6.01 -15.03 16.64
C PRO A 22 5.50 -13.73 17.23
N ASP A 23 6.06 -12.61 16.78
CA ASP A 23 5.52 -11.28 17.09
C ASP A 23 4.45 -10.93 16.05
N LEU A 24 3.18 -10.93 16.47
CA LEU A 24 2.03 -10.66 15.59
C LEU A 24 1.42 -9.28 15.82
N ARG A 25 2.08 -8.41 16.59
CA ARG A 25 1.59 -7.06 16.87
C ARG A 25 1.68 -6.21 15.59
N GLY A 26 0.52 -5.80 15.07
CA GLY A 26 0.42 -5.03 13.83
C GLY A 26 0.38 -5.87 12.55
N GLU A 27 0.50 -7.20 12.66
CA GLU A 27 0.53 -8.10 11.51
C GLU A 27 -0.87 -8.56 11.09
N PHE A 28 -1.08 -8.68 9.78
CA PHE A 28 -2.23 -9.41 9.23
C PHE A 28 -1.90 -10.89 9.10
N ILE A 29 -2.76 -11.75 9.64
CA ILE A 29 -2.56 -13.19 9.57
C ILE A 29 -3.12 -13.75 8.27
N ARG A 30 -2.27 -14.43 7.49
CA ARG A 30 -2.65 -15.25 6.34
C ARG A 30 -2.42 -16.73 6.68
N GLY A 31 -3.31 -17.60 6.20
CA GLY A 31 -3.11 -19.04 6.30
C GLY A 31 -1.89 -19.52 5.49
N LEU A 32 -1.17 -20.51 6.02
CA LEU A 32 -0.11 -21.20 5.28
C LEU A 32 -0.73 -21.92 4.07
N ASP A 33 -0.09 -21.82 2.90
CA ASP A 33 -0.59 -22.44 1.67
C ASP A 33 -0.84 -23.94 1.80
N ASN A 34 0.06 -24.63 2.51
CA ASN A 34 -0.03 -26.05 2.86
C ASN A 34 -0.39 -26.97 1.67
N GLY A 35 0.16 -26.66 0.48
CA GLY A 35 0.04 -27.47 -0.73
C GLY A 35 -1.07 -27.07 -1.70
N ARG A 36 -1.74 -25.92 -1.47
CA ARG A 36 -2.79 -25.41 -2.38
C ARG A 36 -2.23 -24.76 -3.65
N GLY A 37 -1.02 -24.21 -3.60
CA GLY A 37 -0.36 -23.59 -4.75
C GLY A 37 -0.62 -22.09 -4.94
N VAL A 38 -1.28 -21.43 -4.00
CA VAL A 38 -1.65 -19.99 -4.08
C VAL A 38 -0.56 -19.10 -3.48
N ASP A 39 0.09 -19.52 -2.38
CA ASP A 39 1.18 -18.80 -1.71
C ASP A 39 2.41 -19.71 -1.56
N ASN A 40 2.89 -20.22 -2.70
CA ASN A 40 3.98 -21.20 -2.79
C ASN A 40 5.30 -20.69 -2.23
N GLY A 41 6.05 -21.59 -1.58
CA GLY A 41 7.41 -21.31 -1.08
C GLY A 41 7.46 -20.55 0.23
N ARG A 42 6.32 -20.19 0.84
CA ARG A 42 6.27 -19.53 2.14
C ARG A 42 6.41 -20.51 3.29
N GLY A 43 7.35 -20.22 4.19
CA GLY A 43 7.54 -20.96 5.44
C GLY A 43 6.56 -20.52 6.52
N LEU A 44 6.22 -21.44 7.44
CA LEU A 44 5.43 -21.13 8.63
C LEU A 44 6.14 -20.04 9.46
N GLY A 45 5.38 -19.02 9.89
CA GLY A 45 5.92 -17.92 10.69
C GLY A 45 6.75 -16.88 9.91
N SER A 46 6.88 -17.03 8.59
CA SER A 46 7.56 -16.02 7.76
C SER A 46 6.73 -14.73 7.64
N SER A 47 7.40 -13.58 7.76
CA SER A 47 6.81 -12.28 7.50
C SER A 47 6.75 -11.99 5.99
N GLN A 48 5.82 -11.14 5.59
CA GLN A 48 5.72 -10.61 4.24
C GLN A 48 5.44 -9.12 4.38
N GLY A 49 6.24 -8.29 3.71
CA GLY A 49 5.99 -6.85 3.65
C GLY A 49 4.67 -6.54 2.97
N ASP A 50 4.19 -5.31 3.14
CA ASP A 50 2.99 -4.87 2.45
C ASP A 50 3.22 -4.80 0.93
N ALA A 51 2.13 -4.98 0.20
CA ALA A 51 2.11 -4.76 -1.24
C ALA A 51 0.76 -4.16 -1.61
N ILE A 52 0.80 -3.12 -2.44
CA ILE A 52 -0.39 -2.64 -3.15
C ILE A 52 -0.50 -3.33 -4.50
N ARG A 53 -1.72 -3.38 -5.04
CA ARG A 53 -1.91 -3.70 -6.46
C ARG A 53 -1.25 -2.61 -7.30
N ASN A 54 -0.83 -2.97 -8.51
CA ASN A 54 -0.27 -2.02 -9.46
C ASN A 54 -1.25 -0.84 -9.68
N ILE A 55 -0.72 0.38 -9.69
CA ILE A 55 -1.47 1.60 -10.01
C ILE A 55 -1.01 2.05 -11.38
N THR A 56 -1.95 2.14 -12.31
CA THR A 56 -1.65 2.52 -13.69
C THR A 56 -2.19 3.90 -14.01
N GLY A 57 -1.53 4.52 -14.98
CA GLY A 57 -1.99 5.74 -15.60
C GLY A 57 -1.27 5.95 -16.92
N ILE A 58 -1.83 6.81 -17.77
CA ILE A 58 -1.27 7.16 -19.06
C ILE A 58 -1.26 8.68 -19.17
N VAL A 59 -0.18 9.21 -19.72
CA VAL A 59 -0.10 10.58 -20.22
C VAL A 59 -0.04 10.49 -21.73
N SER A 60 -1.02 11.10 -22.39
CA SER A 60 -1.10 11.14 -23.85
C SER A 60 -0.49 12.45 -24.35
N THR A 61 0.32 12.36 -25.40
CA THR A 61 0.92 13.52 -26.06
C THR A 61 0.57 13.55 -27.55
N ARG A 62 0.31 14.75 -28.05
CA ARG A 62 0.09 15.05 -29.47
C ARG A 62 1.31 15.72 -30.07
N GLY A 63 1.75 15.18 -31.20
CA GLY A 63 2.67 15.83 -32.13
C GLY A 63 3.85 16.51 -31.42
N SER A 64 3.91 17.84 -31.51
CA SER A 64 4.96 18.74 -30.99
C SER A 64 5.24 18.71 -29.48
N GLY A 65 4.88 17.64 -28.76
CA GLY A 65 5.13 17.46 -27.33
C GLY A 65 4.00 17.97 -26.42
N ASN A 66 2.84 18.32 -26.98
CA ASN A 66 1.71 18.84 -26.18
C ASN A 66 0.99 17.68 -25.49
N VAL A 67 0.81 17.74 -24.17
CA VAL A 67 -0.02 16.78 -23.45
C VAL A 67 -1.49 17.03 -23.80
N ASP A 68 -2.22 15.99 -24.21
CA ASP A 68 -3.62 16.09 -24.64
C ASP A 68 -4.59 15.22 -23.82
N GLY A 69 -4.07 14.42 -22.88
CA GLY A 69 -4.91 13.58 -22.04
C GLY A 69 -4.17 12.91 -20.90
N PHE A 70 -4.94 12.60 -19.85
CA PHE A 70 -4.50 11.86 -18.68
C PHE A 70 -5.51 10.77 -18.36
N ILE A 71 -5.01 9.59 -17.98
CA ILE A 71 -5.83 8.46 -17.53
C ILE A 71 -5.23 7.94 -16.22
N GLY A 72 -6.08 7.51 -15.29
CA GLY A 72 -5.66 6.86 -14.05
C GLY A 72 -5.08 7.84 -13.03
N ALA A 73 -3.96 7.44 -12.42
CA ALA A 73 -3.36 8.22 -11.33
C ALA A 73 -2.64 9.50 -11.78
N PHE A 74 -2.41 9.68 -13.08
CA PHE A 74 -1.81 10.91 -13.60
C PHE A 74 -2.83 12.02 -13.79
N TYR A 75 -2.39 13.26 -13.61
CA TYR A 75 -3.19 14.45 -13.85
C TYR A 75 -2.32 15.67 -14.17
N ASP A 76 -2.96 16.67 -14.77
CA ASP A 76 -2.38 18.00 -14.97
C ASP A 76 -2.31 18.75 -13.64
N THR A 77 -1.11 19.11 -13.19
CA THR A 77 -0.91 19.89 -11.96
C THR A 77 -1.23 21.38 -12.12
N GLY A 78 -1.65 21.79 -13.32
CA GLY A 78 -1.97 23.15 -13.70
C GLY A 78 -0.78 23.87 -14.33
N THR A 79 -1.04 25.06 -14.87
CA THR A 79 -0.03 25.87 -15.56
C THR A 79 1.00 26.43 -14.58
N ARG A 80 2.26 26.10 -14.81
CA ARG A 80 3.41 26.75 -14.18
C ARG A 80 4.36 27.24 -15.26
N ASP A 81 4.95 28.41 -15.02
CA ASP A 81 5.88 29.04 -15.93
C ASP A 81 7.23 28.29 -15.89
N GLY A 82 7.43 27.33 -16.79
CA GLY A 82 8.77 26.91 -17.15
C GLY A 82 9.49 28.13 -17.70
N GLY A 83 10.57 28.57 -17.04
CA GLY A 83 11.24 29.86 -17.28
C GLY A 83 11.48 30.15 -18.77
N VAL A 84 10.53 30.85 -19.39
CA VAL A 84 10.64 31.30 -20.77
C VAL A 84 11.42 32.62 -20.78
N GLY A 85 12.43 32.72 -21.66
CA GLY A 85 13.15 33.98 -21.89
C GLY A 85 12.19 35.14 -22.16
N ARG A 86 12.58 36.36 -21.77
CA ARG A 86 11.76 37.59 -21.91
C ARG A 86 11.12 37.68 -23.30
N GLY A 87 9.79 37.65 -23.36
CA GLY A 87 9.02 37.89 -24.58
C GLY A 87 8.19 36.70 -25.08
N SER A 88 8.27 35.53 -24.46
CA SER A 88 7.40 34.39 -24.79
C SER A 88 6.23 34.27 -23.83
N SER A 89 5.01 34.06 -24.34
CA SER A 89 3.87 33.67 -23.51
C SER A 89 4.08 32.23 -23.01
N PRO A 90 4.05 31.98 -21.69
CA PRO A 90 4.09 30.61 -21.17
C PRO A 90 2.79 29.92 -21.62
N GLY A 91 2.93 28.98 -22.55
CA GLY A 91 1.78 28.37 -23.22
C GLY A 91 1.44 26.95 -22.78
N LEU A 92 2.28 26.28 -21.99
CA LEU A 92 2.15 24.83 -21.75
C LEU A 92 2.64 24.40 -20.37
N THR A 93 1.99 23.37 -19.84
CA THR A 93 2.27 22.64 -18.60
C THR A 93 3.52 21.76 -18.78
N ASP A 94 4.54 21.92 -17.95
CA ASP A 94 5.73 21.06 -17.90
C ASP A 94 5.64 19.96 -16.83
N ASP A 95 4.80 20.17 -15.82
CA ASP A 95 4.62 19.26 -14.69
C ASP A 95 3.48 18.24 -14.92
N ILE A 96 3.76 16.98 -14.62
CA ILE A 96 2.78 15.90 -14.59
C ILE A 96 2.68 15.41 -13.15
N GLY A 97 1.49 15.48 -12.57
CA GLY A 97 1.23 14.98 -11.22
C GLY A 97 0.89 13.50 -11.25
N PHE A 98 1.38 12.76 -10.27
CA PHE A 98 0.88 11.44 -9.92
C PHE A 98 0.20 11.53 -8.56
N ASP A 99 -1.04 11.06 -8.46
CA ASP A 99 -1.74 10.92 -7.20
C ASP A 99 -2.56 9.62 -7.18
N ALA A 100 -2.12 8.68 -6.34
CA ALA A 100 -2.80 7.40 -6.12
C ALA A 100 -4.24 7.59 -5.60
N SER A 101 -4.50 8.67 -4.85
CA SER A 101 -5.82 8.96 -4.25
C SER A 101 -6.94 9.09 -5.30
N ARG A 102 -6.55 9.37 -6.55
CA ARG A 102 -7.46 9.51 -7.70
C ARG A 102 -8.09 8.19 -8.13
N VAL A 103 -7.49 7.05 -7.78
CA VAL A 103 -7.95 5.71 -8.20
C VAL A 103 -8.08 4.71 -7.07
N VAL A 104 -7.48 4.99 -5.90
CA VAL A 104 -7.57 4.15 -4.70
C VAL A 104 -7.66 5.00 -3.44
N PRO A 105 -8.32 4.54 -2.35
CA PRO A 105 -8.23 5.21 -1.05
C PRO A 105 -6.78 5.22 -0.53
N THR A 106 -6.33 6.34 0.01
CA THR A 106 -4.97 6.51 0.54
C THR A 106 -4.95 6.86 2.02
N ALA A 107 -3.84 6.53 2.67
CA ALA A 107 -3.46 6.94 4.02
C ALA A 107 -1.93 6.85 4.12
N ASN A 108 -1.34 7.26 5.24
CA ASN A 108 0.11 7.13 5.46
C ASN A 108 0.63 5.67 5.47
N GLU A 109 -0.28 4.70 5.61
CA GLU A 109 -0.01 3.25 5.61
C GLU A 109 -1.10 2.54 4.81
N ASN A 110 -0.71 1.60 3.93
CA ASN A 110 -1.63 0.72 3.24
C ASN A 110 -2.15 -0.37 4.19
N ARG A 111 -3.42 -0.24 4.58
CA ARG A 111 -4.09 -1.23 5.42
C ARG A 111 -5.55 -1.43 5.00
N PRO A 112 -6.06 -2.67 4.98
CA PRO A 112 -7.50 -2.86 4.92
C PRO A 112 -8.14 -2.33 6.20
N ARG A 113 -9.47 -2.14 6.17
CA ARG A 113 -10.23 -1.89 7.40
C ARG A 113 -9.99 -3.05 8.36
N ASN A 114 -9.60 -2.74 9.59
CA ASN A 114 -9.22 -3.74 10.58
C ASN A 114 -9.68 -3.32 11.99
N VAL A 115 -9.66 -4.29 12.90
CA VAL A 115 -9.92 -4.11 14.33
C VAL A 115 -8.78 -4.82 15.07
N ALA A 116 -8.17 -4.12 16.04
CA ALA A 116 -7.09 -4.67 16.84
C ALA A 116 -7.63 -5.64 17.89
N LEU A 117 -7.09 -6.86 17.92
CA LEU A 117 -7.37 -7.90 18.92
C LEU A 117 -6.04 -8.49 19.41
N LEU A 118 -6.04 -9.07 20.62
CA LEU A 118 -4.86 -9.71 21.17
C LEU A 118 -4.71 -11.12 20.59
N TYR A 119 -3.58 -11.40 19.94
CA TYR A 119 -3.24 -12.76 19.51
C TYR A 119 -2.52 -13.53 20.62
N CYS A 120 -3.03 -14.72 20.92
CA CYS A 120 -2.39 -15.65 21.84
C CYS A 120 -2.22 -17.04 21.20
N MET A 121 -1.22 -17.79 21.66
CA MET A 121 -0.95 -19.18 21.32
C MET A 121 -1.15 -20.05 22.55
N LYS A 122 -1.72 -21.24 22.34
CA LYS A 122 -1.92 -22.20 23.43
C LYS A 122 -0.57 -22.83 23.76
N GLN A 123 -0.29 -22.98 25.04
CA GLN A 123 0.81 -23.83 25.52
C GLN A 123 0.45 -25.31 25.40
#